data_AF-A0A848LTJ1-F1
#
_entry.id   AF-A0A848LTJ1-F1
#
_cell.length_a   1.000
_cell.length_b   1.000
_cell.length_c   1.000
_cell.angle_alpha   90.00
_cell.angle_beta   90.00
_cell.angle_gamma   90.00
#
_symmetry.space_group_name_H-M   'P 1'
#
loop_
_entity.id
_entity.type
_entity.pdbx_description
1 polymer ?
#
loop_
_entity_poly.entity_id
_entity_poly.type
_entity_poly.pdbx_seq_one_letter_code
_entity_poly.pdbx_strand_id
1 'polypeptide(L)'
;MDPQLARIYSMIGRGIFAADVDGLTVFEVNDQTNDLESWNRDMREGWQGALFSPLFVFGGEPFLAHYYATVPGLADEQGRQPVVWVDAYESGYALPAASNVDRLFETYSRYLEELVAHEDFKTEGSAALTFPWRTPHLLARDEQLVRLIREGHFDKWLPGQEGKDWTARVLAAHQRLT
;
A
#
# COMPACT_ATOMS: atom_id res chain seq x y z
N MET A 1 -1.99 -13.02 11.10
CA MET A 1 -2.64 -11.96 10.29
C MET A 1 -2.64 -10.68 11.11
N ASP A 2 -2.49 -9.52 10.46
CA ASP A 2 -2.63 -8.21 11.10
C ASP A 2 -4.01 -8.07 11.79
N PRO A 3 -4.09 -7.51 13.01
CA PRO A 3 -5.35 -7.43 13.77
C PRO A 3 -6.40 -6.50 13.14
N GLN A 4 -6.00 -5.45 12.40
CA GLN A 4 -6.92 -4.56 11.70
C GLN A 4 -7.50 -5.25 10.46
N LEU A 5 -6.67 -5.97 9.69
CA LEU A 5 -7.18 -6.82 8.60
C LEU A 5 -8.15 -7.88 9.12
N ALA A 6 -7.82 -8.57 10.22
CA ALA A 6 -8.70 -9.57 10.82
C ALA A 6 -10.09 -9.01 11.13
N ARG A 7 -10.14 -7.76 11.62
CA ARG A 7 -11.39 -7.05 11.89
C ARG A 7 -12.15 -6.66 10.62
N ILE A 8 -11.45 -6.23 9.57
CA ILE A 8 -12.09 -5.92 8.28
C ILE A 8 -12.77 -7.19 7.74
N TYR A 9 -12.05 -8.31 7.71
CA TYR A 9 -12.58 -9.57 7.20
C TYR A 9 -13.75 -10.12 8.02
N SER A 10 -13.78 -9.91 9.34
CA SER A 10 -14.92 -10.32 10.16
C SER A 10 -16.18 -9.47 9.94
N MET A 11 -16.06 -8.28 9.34
CA MET A 11 -17.19 -7.37 9.13
C MET A 11 -17.73 -7.41 7.70
N ILE A 12 -16.85 -7.34 6.69
CA ILE A 12 -17.28 -7.10 5.30
C ILE A 12 -16.97 -8.27 4.36
N GLY A 13 -16.00 -9.14 4.69
CA GLY A 13 -15.55 -10.26 3.85
C GLY A 13 -14.85 -9.87 2.54
N ARG A 14 -15.32 -8.80 1.86
CA ARG A 14 -14.77 -8.18 0.66
C ARG A 14 -15.11 -6.68 0.66
N GLY A 15 -14.27 -5.85 0.04
CA GLY A 15 -14.56 -4.43 -0.15
C GLY A 15 -13.87 -3.84 -1.38
N ILE A 16 -14.61 -3.07 -2.18
CA ILE A 16 -14.06 -2.25 -3.27
C ILE A 16 -14.13 -0.79 -2.82
N PHE A 17 -12.98 -0.12 -2.76
CA PHE A 17 -12.86 1.28 -2.41
C PHE A 17 -12.56 2.08 -3.67
N ALA A 18 -13.42 3.05 -4.00
CA ALA A 18 -13.31 3.88 -5.20
C ALA A 18 -13.34 3.09 -6.53
N ALA A 19 -14.43 2.33 -6.73
CA ALA A 19 -14.63 1.49 -7.91
C ALA A 19 -14.54 2.26 -9.25
N ASP A 20 -14.97 3.52 -9.28
CA ASP A 20 -14.99 4.36 -10.48
C ASP A 20 -13.58 4.77 -10.98
N VAL A 21 -12.54 4.52 -10.17
CA VAL A 21 -11.15 4.88 -10.47
C VAL A 21 -10.20 3.69 -10.33
N ASP A 22 -10.73 2.46 -10.44
CA ASP A 22 -9.98 1.21 -10.24
C ASP A 22 -9.21 1.18 -8.91
N GLY A 23 -9.84 1.69 -7.85
CA GLY A 23 -9.21 1.83 -6.55
C GLY A 23 -8.98 0.52 -5.80
N LEU A 24 -8.46 0.66 -4.58
CA LEU A 24 -8.12 -0.45 -3.69
C LEU A 24 -9.28 -1.44 -3.54
N THR A 25 -9.04 -2.69 -3.93
CA THR A 25 -9.94 -3.81 -3.66
C THR A 25 -9.30 -4.75 -2.65
N VAL A 26 -9.98 -4.97 -1.53
CA VAL A 26 -9.61 -5.98 -0.53
C VAL A 26 -10.10 -7.34 -1.04
N PHE A 27 -9.23 -8.36 -0.96
CA PHE A 27 -9.51 -9.71 -1.43
C PHE A 27 -10.71 -10.35 -0.74
N GLU A 28 -11.33 -11.36 -1.33
CA GLU A 28 -12.54 -11.98 -0.79
C GLU A 28 -12.22 -13.09 0.20
N VAL A 29 -12.83 -13.01 1.39
CA VAL A 29 -12.81 -14.08 2.40
C VAL A 29 -14.23 -14.31 2.91
N ASN A 30 -14.72 -15.53 2.72
CA ASN A 30 -16.00 -16.01 3.24
C ASN A 30 -15.92 -17.54 3.45
N ASP A 31 -17.05 -18.19 3.80
CA ASP A 31 -17.07 -19.63 4.09
C ASP A 31 -16.71 -20.53 2.88
N GLN A 32 -16.77 -20.00 1.66
CA GLN A 32 -16.51 -20.71 0.39
C GLN A 32 -15.20 -20.29 -0.28
N THR A 33 -14.72 -19.07 -0.01
CA THR A 33 -13.59 -18.44 -0.70
C THR A 33 -12.58 -17.92 0.31
N ASN A 34 -11.29 -18.19 0.07
CA ASN A 34 -10.18 -17.64 0.84
C ASN A 34 -9.09 -17.11 -0.11
N ASP A 35 -9.38 -15.98 -0.76
CA ASP A 35 -8.48 -15.36 -1.74
C ASP A 35 -7.15 -14.95 -1.09
N LEU A 36 -7.16 -14.58 0.19
CA LEU A 36 -5.93 -14.30 0.94
C LEU A 36 -4.95 -15.47 0.85
N GLU A 37 -5.41 -16.68 1.15
CA GLU A 37 -4.55 -17.85 1.11
C GLU A 37 -4.06 -18.15 -0.31
N SER A 38 -4.98 -18.16 -1.30
CA SER A 38 -4.61 -18.47 -2.67
C SER A 38 -3.60 -17.48 -3.22
N TRP A 39 -3.89 -16.18 -3.17
CA TRP A 39 -2.99 -15.15 -3.70
C TRP A 39 -1.63 -15.16 -3.01
N ASN A 40 -1.59 -15.26 -1.69
CA ASN A 40 -0.31 -15.28 -0.97
C ASN A 40 0.50 -16.55 -1.24
N ARG A 41 -0.14 -17.70 -1.46
CA ARG A 41 0.56 -18.92 -1.88
C ARG A 41 1.13 -18.74 -3.29
N ASP A 42 0.27 -18.35 -4.24
CA ASP A 42 0.62 -18.25 -5.65
C ASP A 42 1.73 -17.21 -5.89
N MET A 43 1.70 -16.07 -5.19
CA MET A 43 2.74 -15.04 -5.27
C MET A 43 4.09 -15.49 -4.67
N ARG A 44 4.07 -16.29 -3.60
CA ARG A 44 5.30 -16.81 -2.98
C ARG A 44 5.93 -17.94 -3.79
N GLU A 45 5.12 -18.74 -4.46
CA GLU A 45 5.56 -19.82 -5.35
C GLU A 45 5.91 -19.32 -6.75
N GLY A 46 5.46 -18.11 -7.10
CA GLY A 46 5.72 -17.46 -8.37
C GLY A 46 7.15 -16.95 -8.54
N TRP A 47 7.42 -16.41 -9.74
CA TRP A 47 8.74 -15.91 -10.15
C TRP A 47 9.22 -14.69 -9.32
N GLN A 48 8.32 -13.95 -8.67
CA GLN A 48 8.63 -12.89 -7.70
C GLN A 48 8.58 -13.36 -6.24
N GLY A 49 8.67 -14.66 -5.97
CA GLY A 49 8.55 -15.22 -4.62
C GLY A 49 9.47 -14.55 -3.59
N ALA A 50 10.66 -14.07 -3.98
CA ALA A 50 11.56 -13.33 -3.10
C ALA A 50 10.99 -11.97 -2.63
N LEU A 51 10.26 -11.25 -3.49
CA LEU A 51 9.59 -10.00 -3.16
C LEU A 51 8.43 -10.24 -2.18
N PHE A 52 7.62 -11.28 -2.43
CA PHE A 52 6.40 -11.57 -1.68
C PHE A 52 6.60 -12.43 -0.43
N SER A 53 7.72 -13.15 -0.30
CA SER A 53 8.03 -13.98 0.87
C SER A 53 7.89 -13.23 2.21
N PRO A 54 8.41 -12.01 2.38
CA PRO A 54 8.26 -11.26 3.64
C PRO A 54 6.94 -10.47 3.75
N LEU A 55 6.05 -10.57 2.78
CA LEU A 55 4.82 -9.77 2.68
C LEU A 55 3.57 -10.62 2.92
N PHE A 56 2.50 -9.97 3.34
CA PHE A 56 1.16 -10.55 3.38
C PHE A 56 0.19 -9.68 2.58
N VAL A 57 -0.11 -10.12 1.35
CA VAL A 57 -0.94 -9.38 0.39
C VAL A 57 -2.41 -9.51 0.76
N PHE A 58 -3.13 -8.40 0.80
CA PHE A 58 -4.55 -8.40 1.21
C PHE A 58 -5.48 -7.68 0.23
N GLY A 59 -4.93 -7.06 -0.80
CA GLY A 59 -5.70 -6.35 -1.79
C GLY A 59 -4.85 -5.91 -2.98
N GLY A 60 -5.50 -5.30 -3.94
CA GLY A 60 -4.86 -4.78 -5.14
C GLY A 60 -5.77 -3.87 -5.94
N GLU A 61 -5.24 -3.35 -7.04
CA GLU A 61 -5.98 -2.56 -8.02
C GLU A 61 -6.45 -3.49 -9.15
N PRO A 62 -7.75 -3.55 -9.47
CA PRO A 62 -8.26 -4.39 -10.54
C PRO A 62 -7.51 -4.16 -11.85
N PHE A 63 -7.23 -5.26 -12.58
CA PHE A 63 -6.56 -5.25 -13.89
C PHE A 63 -5.11 -4.72 -13.92
N LEU A 64 -4.55 -4.33 -12.78
CA LEU A 64 -3.17 -3.89 -12.65
C LEU A 64 -2.34 -4.91 -11.86
N ALA A 65 -1.02 -4.87 -12.05
CA ALA A 65 -0.08 -5.64 -11.26
C ALA A 65 0.26 -4.94 -9.93
N HIS A 66 -0.67 -4.16 -9.37
CA HIS A 66 -0.48 -3.38 -8.16
C HIS A 66 -1.22 -3.99 -6.98
N TYR A 67 -0.51 -4.13 -5.86
CA TYR A 67 -1.01 -4.81 -4.67
C TYR A 67 -0.75 -4.02 -3.40
N TYR A 68 -1.52 -4.32 -2.37
CA TYR A 68 -1.34 -3.79 -1.02
C TYR A 68 -1.01 -4.95 -0.09
N ALA A 69 0.08 -4.81 0.64
CA ALA A 69 0.58 -5.85 1.51
C ALA A 69 1.00 -5.30 2.86
N THR A 70 0.72 -6.07 3.92
CA THR A 70 1.30 -5.82 5.24
C THR A 70 2.70 -6.43 5.31
N VAL A 71 3.51 -5.91 6.23
CA VAL A 71 4.87 -6.41 6.51
C VAL A 71 4.92 -7.02 7.92
N PRO A 72 4.67 -8.33 8.07
CA PRO A 72 4.64 -8.99 9.38
C PRO A 72 5.91 -8.82 10.21
N GLY A 73 7.08 -8.79 9.56
CA GLY A 73 8.37 -8.62 10.24
C GLY A 73 8.61 -7.25 10.86
N LEU A 74 7.71 -6.28 10.62
CA LEU A 74 7.77 -4.91 11.16
C LEU A 74 6.56 -4.59 12.06
N ALA A 75 5.88 -5.61 12.58
CA ALA A 75 4.75 -5.41 13.49
C ALA A 75 5.17 -4.63 14.75
N ASP A 76 4.32 -3.70 15.19
CA ASP A 76 4.49 -3.00 16.47
C ASP A 76 4.12 -3.89 17.67
N GLU A 77 4.24 -3.34 18.88
CA GLU A 77 3.90 -4.04 20.13
C GLU A 77 2.42 -4.48 20.20
N GLN A 78 1.54 -3.84 19.43
CA GLN A 78 0.13 -4.19 19.31
C GLN A 78 -0.15 -5.14 18.14
N GLY A 79 0.89 -5.57 17.43
CA GLY A 79 0.81 -6.46 16.28
C GLY A 79 0.37 -5.79 14.98
N ARG A 80 0.28 -4.45 14.94
CA ARG A 80 -0.09 -3.70 13.73
C ARG A 80 1.10 -3.63 12.80
N GLN A 81 0.85 -3.89 11.52
CA GLN A 81 1.89 -4.07 10.52
C GLN A 81 1.86 -2.92 9.52
N PRO A 82 3.01 -2.33 9.16
CA PRO A 82 3.04 -1.32 8.12
C PRO A 82 2.61 -1.91 6.78
N VAL A 83 2.03 -1.04 5.95
CA VAL A 83 1.52 -1.38 4.64
C VAL A 83 2.46 -0.84 3.57
N VAL A 84 2.72 -1.66 2.57
CA VAL A 84 3.40 -1.28 1.34
C VAL A 84 2.44 -1.40 0.15
N TRP A 85 2.60 -0.50 -0.81
CA TRP A 85 2.08 -0.64 -2.16
C TRP A 85 3.15 -1.34 -3.00
N VAL A 86 2.78 -2.41 -3.69
CA VAL A 86 3.68 -3.29 -4.42
C VAL A 86 3.35 -3.18 -5.90
N ASP A 87 4.34 -2.83 -6.70
CA ASP A 87 4.28 -2.99 -8.15
C ASP A 87 4.95 -4.32 -8.48
N ALA A 88 4.18 -5.25 -9.03
CA ALA A 88 4.64 -6.59 -9.40
C ALA A 88 5.01 -6.68 -10.88
N TYR A 89 5.04 -5.57 -11.61
CA TYR A 89 5.47 -5.55 -13.01
C TYR A 89 7.00 -5.68 -13.12
N GLU A 90 7.48 -6.43 -14.12
CA GLU A 90 8.91 -6.67 -14.41
C GLU A 90 9.79 -7.01 -13.19
N SER A 91 10.68 -6.14 -12.71
CA SER A 91 11.57 -6.50 -11.60
C SER A 91 10.88 -6.54 -10.24
N GLY A 92 9.71 -5.92 -10.13
CA GLY A 92 8.93 -5.78 -8.92
C GLY A 92 9.58 -4.91 -7.85
N TYR A 93 8.80 -4.05 -7.20
CA TYR A 93 9.27 -3.21 -6.10
C TYR A 93 8.12 -2.91 -5.14
N ALA A 94 8.45 -2.37 -3.96
CA ALA A 94 7.44 -1.92 -3.02
C ALA A 94 7.78 -0.55 -2.43
N LEU A 95 6.75 0.28 -2.28
CA LEU A 95 6.81 1.58 -1.63
C LEU A 95 6.02 1.54 -0.32
N PRO A 96 6.56 2.09 0.78
CA PRO A 96 5.79 2.23 2.01
C PRO A 96 4.56 3.12 1.76
N ALA A 97 3.39 2.67 2.20
CA ALA A 97 2.12 3.36 1.98
C ALA A 97 1.50 3.89 3.29
N ALA A 98 1.70 3.17 4.40
CA ALA A 98 1.21 3.56 5.72
C ALA A 98 1.91 2.80 6.85
N SER A 99 1.89 3.35 8.07
CA SER A 99 2.41 2.66 9.26
C SER A 99 1.53 1.52 9.74
N ASN A 100 0.26 1.49 9.35
CA ASN A 100 -0.70 0.41 9.59
C ASN A 100 -1.91 0.53 8.65
N VAL A 101 -2.83 -0.43 8.73
CA VAL A 101 -3.99 -0.53 7.82
C VAL A 101 -4.99 0.61 8.04
N ASP A 102 -5.25 1.04 9.27
CA ASP A 102 -6.14 2.18 9.52
C ASP A 102 -5.56 3.46 8.89
N ARG A 103 -4.24 3.68 9.04
CA ARG A 103 -3.53 4.81 8.42
C ARG A 103 -3.50 4.73 6.89
N LEU A 104 -3.49 3.54 6.32
CA LEU A 104 -3.66 3.36 4.88
C LEU A 104 -5.01 3.93 4.44
N PHE A 105 -6.12 3.50 5.05
CA PHE A 105 -7.45 3.97 4.66
C PHE A 105 -7.63 5.47 4.88
N GLU A 106 -7.07 6.02 5.98
CA GLU A 106 -7.07 7.48 6.19
C GLU A 106 -6.30 8.20 5.07
N THR A 107 -5.06 7.77 4.77
CA THR A 107 -4.23 8.39 3.73
C THR A 107 -4.86 8.26 2.36
N TYR A 108 -5.43 7.08 2.06
CA TYR A 108 -6.09 6.78 0.79
C TYR A 108 -7.33 7.64 0.60
N SER A 109 -8.12 7.88 1.65
CA SER A 109 -9.29 8.77 1.56
C SER A 109 -8.91 10.20 1.16
N ARG A 110 -7.84 10.75 1.75
CA ARG A 110 -7.31 12.08 1.40
C ARG A 110 -6.73 12.11 -0.01
N TYR A 111 -6.10 11.02 -0.43
CA TYR A 111 -5.62 10.87 -1.80
C TYR A 111 -6.78 10.95 -2.79
N LEU A 112 -7.90 10.25 -2.56
CA LEU A 112 -9.05 10.30 -3.44
C LEU A 112 -9.66 11.70 -3.54
N GLU A 113 -9.68 12.46 -2.43
CA GLU A 113 -10.08 13.87 -2.44
C GLU A 113 -9.18 14.72 -3.34
N GLU A 114 -7.85 14.54 -3.24
CA GLU A 114 -6.88 15.26 -4.09
C GLU A 114 -6.94 14.82 -5.56
N LEU A 115 -7.15 13.53 -5.82
CA LEU A 115 -7.28 12.97 -7.17
C LEU A 115 -8.47 13.59 -7.90
N VAL A 116 -9.66 13.58 -7.30
CA VAL A 116 -10.87 14.12 -7.93
C VAL A 116 -10.79 15.64 -8.11
N ALA A 117 -10.03 16.33 -7.26
CA ALA A 117 -9.78 17.77 -7.39
C ALA A 117 -8.66 18.12 -8.39
N HIS A 118 -7.89 17.13 -8.88
CA HIS A 118 -6.79 17.36 -9.81
C HIS A 118 -7.30 17.87 -11.16
N GLU A 119 -6.60 18.84 -11.75
CA GLU A 119 -7.04 19.50 -12.99
C GLU A 119 -7.20 18.51 -14.16
N ASP A 120 -6.27 17.56 -14.25
CA ASP A 120 -6.24 16.53 -15.29
C ASP A 120 -7.17 15.33 -15.01
N PHE A 121 -7.89 15.28 -13.88
CA PHE A 121 -8.73 14.13 -13.54
C PHE A 121 -9.79 13.83 -14.60
N LYS A 122 -10.37 14.87 -15.20
CA LYS A 122 -11.40 14.72 -16.24
C LYS A 122 -10.89 14.04 -17.51
N THR A 123 -9.59 14.16 -17.80
CA THR A 123 -8.97 13.63 -19.01
C THR A 123 -8.20 12.35 -18.76
N GLU A 124 -7.56 12.22 -17.60
CA GLU A 124 -6.64 11.12 -17.29
C GLU A 124 -7.17 10.14 -16.22
N GLY A 125 -8.29 10.45 -15.56
CA GLY A 125 -8.85 9.60 -14.51
C GLY A 125 -7.85 9.36 -13.39
N SER A 126 -7.66 8.09 -12.99
CA SER A 126 -6.71 7.69 -11.93
C SER A 126 -5.24 8.00 -12.26
N ALA A 127 -4.88 8.17 -13.55
CA ALA A 127 -3.52 8.48 -13.95
C ALA A 127 -3.10 9.94 -13.64
N ALA A 128 -4.06 10.83 -13.42
CA ALA A 128 -3.79 12.24 -13.11
C ALA A 128 -2.89 12.39 -11.87
N LEU A 129 -3.11 11.54 -10.86
CA LEU A 129 -2.36 11.54 -9.61
C LEU A 129 -2.12 10.11 -9.12
N THR A 130 -0.94 9.55 -9.37
CA THR A 130 -0.65 8.16 -8.98
C THR A 130 -0.25 8.02 -7.52
N PHE A 131 -1.01 7.23 -6.74
CA PHE A 131 -0.65 6.84 -5.39
C PHE A 131 0.34 5.64 -5.40
N PRO A 132 1.37 5.58 -4.53
CA PRO A 132 1.85 6.64 -3.62
C PRO A 132 2.92 7.56 -4.25
N TRP A 133 3.26 7.36 -5.53
CA TRP A 133 4.34 8.04 -6.22
C TRP A 133 4.24 9.58 -6.23
N ARG A 134 3.04 10.11 -6.49
CA ARG A 134 2.79 11.55 -6.62
C ARG A 134 2.23 12.20 -5.36
N THR A 135 2.12 11.46 -4.26
CA THR A 135 1.51 11.93 -3.00
C THR A 135 2.43 11.89 -1.76
N PRO A 136 3.74 12.19 -1.86
CA PRO A 136 4.65 12.08 -0.70
C PRO A 136 4.25 13.00 0.47
N HIS A 137 3.54 14.10 0.21
CA HIS A 137 3.02 15.01 1.24
C HIS A 137 1.88 14.40 2.07
N LEU A 138 1.11 13.47 1.51
CA LEU A 138 0.08 12.74 2.27
C LEU A 138 0.73 11.75 3.22
N LEU A 139 1.71 10.98 2.73
CA LEU A 139 2.43 9.98 3.52
C LEU A 139 3.28 10.63 4.63
N ALA A 140 3.80 11.83 4.39
CA ALA A 140 4.59 12.58 5.36
C ALA A 140 3.85 12.94 6.66
N ARG A 141 2.51 12.85 6.67
CA ARG A 141 1.68 13.09 7.86
C ARG A 141 1.64 11.88 8.81
N ASP A 142 2.03 10.70 8.35
CA ASP A 142 2.16 9.52 9.18
C ASP A 142 3.55 9.49 9.83
N GLU A 143 3.64 10.02 11.05
CA GLU A 143 4.89 10.12 11.82
C GLU A 143 5.59 8.75 11.99
N GLN A 144 4.80 7.70 12.20
CA GLN A 144 5.32 6.36 12.42
C GLN A 144 5.88 5.77 11.12
N LEU A 145 5.22 6.01 9.99
CA LEU A 145 5.73 5.63 8.68
C LEU A 145 7.03 6.37 8.37
N VAL A 146 7.07 7.68 8.62
CA VAL A 146 8.25 8.51 8.42
C VAL A 146 9.44 8.01 9.27
N ARG A 147 9.18 7.60 10.52
CA ARG A 147 10.22 6.97 11.36
C ARG A 147 10.77 5.70 10.71
N LEU A 148 9.90 4.79 10.27
CA LEU A 148 10.30 3.54 9.64
C LEU A 148 11.09 3.76 8.33
N ILE A 149 10.70 4.76 7.53
CA ILE A 149 11.42 5.18 6.32
C ILE A 149 12.82 5.69 6.70
N ARG A 150 12.92 6.55 7.72
CA ARG A 150 14.20 7.11 8.18
C ARG A 150 15.15 6.04 8.72
N GLU A 151 14.61 5.00 9.33
CA GLU A 151 15.34 3.83 9.84
C GLU A 151 15.75 2.84 8.73
N GLY A 152 15.35 3.07 7.48
CA GLY A 152 15.73 2.24 6.34
C GLY A 152 15.02 0.89 6.27
N HIS A 153 13.91 0.71 7.00
CA HIS A 153 13.22 -0.58 7.08
C HIS A 153 12.66 -1.09 5.74
N PHE A 154 12.51 -0.20 4.75
CA PHE A 154 11.96 -0.53 3.43
C PHE A 154 13.02 -0.57 2.30
N ASP A 155 14.27 -0.21 2.57
CA ASP A 155 15.30 0.06 1.54
C ASP A 155 15.51 -1.08 0.55
N LYS A 156 15.38 -2.33 1.01
CA LYS A 156 15.55 -3.53 0.19
C LYS A 156 14.47 -3.72 -0.89
N TRP A 157 13.32 -3.05 -0.77
CA TRP A 157 12.22 -3.15 -1.72
C TRP A 157 12.10 -1.94 -2.65
N LEU A 158 12.84 -0.86 -2.41
CA LEU A 158 12.71 0.37 -3.18
C LEU A 158 13.27 0.21 -4.61
N PRO A 159 12.66 0.86 -5.61
CA PRO A 159 13.15 0.85 -6.97
C PRO A 159 14.36 1.80 -7.12
N GLY A 160 15.57 1.26 -6.98
CA GLY A 160 16.82 1.95 -7.34
C GLY A 160 16.95 3.38 -6.80
N GLN A 161 17.38 4.31 -7.65
CA GLN A 161 17.53 5.73 -7.28
C GLN A 161 16.18 6.45 -7.16
N GLU A 162 15.21 6.11 -8.01
CA GLU A 162 13.90 6.76 -8.02
C GLU A 162 13.16 6.56 -6.69
N GLY A 163 13.24 5.35 -6.12
CA GLY A 163 12.71 5.06 -4.79
C GLY A 163 13.39 5.85 -3.68
N LYS A 164 14.71 6.09 -3.77
CA LYS A 164 15.45 6.92 -2.82
C LYS A 164 15.08 8.39 -2.93
N ASP A 165 14.89 8.89 -4.15
CA ASP A 165 14.44 10.25 -4.38
C ASP A 165 13.02 10.44 -3.86
N TRP A 166 12.17 9.42 -4.02
CA TRP A 166 10.82 9.40 -3.45
C TRP A 166 10.83 9.40 -1.92
N THR A 167 11.65 8.56 -1.25
CA THR A 167 11.74 8.60 0.23
C THR A 167 12.27 9.96 0.71
N ALA A 168 13.25 10.54 0.02
CA ALA A 168 13.74 11.88 0.31
C ALA A 168 12.62 12.95 0.20
N ARG A 169 11.72 12.84 -0.79
CA ARG A 169 10.55 13.74 -0.91
C ARG A 169 9.57 13.57 0.25
N VAL A 170 9.32 12.35 0.71
CA VAL A 170 8.48 12.10 1.90
C VAL A 170 9.11 12.74 3.14
N LEU A 171 10.41 12.52 3.38
CA LEU A 171 11.12 13.09 4.52
C LEU A 171 11.17 14.62 4.48
N ALA A 172 11.43 15.21 3.31
CA ALA A 172 11.44 16.66 3.13
C ALA A 172 10.05 17.29 3.31
N ALA A 173 8.99 16.60 2.89
CA ALA A 173 7.62 17.04 3.14
C ALA A 173 7.29 17.01 4.64
N HIS A 174 7.72 15.98 5.36
CA HIS A 174 7.51 15.87 6.80
C HIS A 174 8.21 17.00 7.57
N GLN A 175 9.44 17.35 7.20
CA GLN A 175 10.18 18.47 7.82
C GLN A 175 9.48 19.83 7.66
N ARG A 176 8.61 20.01 6.67
CA ARG A 176 7.83 21.25 6.50
C ARG A 176 6.57 21.29 7.35
N LEU A 177 6.16 20.15 7.93
CA LEU A 177 5.00 20.04 8.81
C LEU A 177 5.37 20.27 10.30
N THR A 178 6.64 20.08 10.65
CA THR A 178 7.20 20.20 12.01
C THR A 178 7.89 21.54 12.22
#